data_AF-A0A2D5ZAX4-F1
#
_entry.id   AF-A0A2D5ZAX4-F1
#
_cell.length_a   1.000
_cell.length_b   1.000
_cell.length_c   1.000
_cell.angle_alpha   90.00
_cell.angle_beta   90.00
_cell.angle_gamma   90.00
#
_symmetry.space_group_name_H-M   'P 1'
#
loop_
_entity.id
_entity.type
_entity.pdbx_description
1 polymer ?
#
loop_
_entity_poly.entity_id
_entity_poly.type
_entity_poly.pdbx_seq_one_letter_code
_entity_poly.pdbx_strand_id
1 'polypeptide(L)'
;MVHQRAPRAGAPGLPGRRRRQQALALHLRMRERQRSVAQRSNQPFIDEELQTFTNINRTGHRAAQQPWPVEAPWLCGRCALHSTIEAGTILYLMIEHRLEITDLDRRIWEEELADFLPEQLYDAHVHVYDPTHCTSTTDDEPTEGVTWWERPVHLMDRTALDACYDTLYPGRRLNYLMMGWVYRRGDWDAANEFTAAQTADDPRSVAFMLTPAAFDARHVAETVDRLGFRGLKPYRWWADDENECRITDMLPEPLIEVANDRDLVVMMHLGKSRAIADEENLADLERLTRQYPRVKWILAHLARCLVAWPLEEAAPRLRDIPNIWFDFSSVTSTDVFMAALRNFPHDRIMYGSDFPVDLMKGQYIGWGKAWAHLTEDMIKQMGITHCDPRPTFIGYEMLRGARRAMLNLDLDRSTVEDIFYHNAVRLLGINH
;
A
#
# COMPACT_ATOMS: atom_id res chain seq x y z
N MET A 1 34.11 -17.37 -55.88
CA MET A 1 35.18 -16.55 -55.28
C MET A 1 34.54 -15.41 -54.51
N VAL A 2 34.67 -15.47 -53.18
CA VAL A 2 34.72 -14.38 -52.18
C VAL A 2 33.70 -13.25 -52.29
N HIS A 3 32.59 -13.36 -51.54
CA HIS A 3 31.88 -12.20 -51.01
C HIS A 3 32.51 -11.80 -49.67
N GLN A 4 33.05 -10.58 -49.61
CA GLN A 4 33.65 -9.99 -48.41
C GLN A 4 32.56 -9.58 -47.40
N ARG A 5 32.80 -9.93 -46.14
CA ARG A 5 31.98 -9.61 -44.96
C ARG A 5 32.28 -8.19 -44.46
N ALA A 6 31.23 -7.46 -44.09
CA ALA A 6 31.31 -6.25 -43.26
C ALA A 6 31.65 -6.59 -41.79
N PRO A 7 32.28 -5.70 -41.01
CA PRO A 7 32.72 -5.98 -39.64
C PRO A 7 31.59 -5.85 -38.61
N ARG A 8 31.64 -6.71 -37.59
CA ARG A 8 30.76 -6.72 -36.41
C ARG A 8 31.05 -5.53 -35.50
N ALA A 9 30.01 -4.82 -35.07
CA ALA A 9 30.06 -3.86 -33.96
C ALA A 9 30.25 -4.60 -32.63
N GLY A 10 31.17 -4.10 -31.80
CA GLY A 10 31.54 -4.66 -30.51
C GLY A 10 30.53 -4.38 -29.40
N ALA A 11 30.45 -5.31 -28.44
CA ALA A 11 29.67 -5.20 -27.22
C ALA A 11 30.19 -4.05 -26.31
N PRO A 12 29.32 -3.31 -25.60
CA PRO A 12 29.74 -2.33 -24.62
C PRO A 12 30.29 -3.02 -23.36
N GLY A 13 31.54 -2.70 -23.01
CA GLY A 13 32.24 -3.23 -21.84
C GLY A 13 31.70 -2.69 -20.51
N LEU A 14 31.72 -3.57 -19.51
CA LEU A 14 31.38 -3.30 -18.10
C LEU A 14 32.15 -2.07 -17.53
N PRO A 15 31.52 -1.21 -16.70
CA PRO A 15 32.19 -0.05 -16.11
C PRO A 15 33.33 -0.48 -15.17
N GLY A 16 34.54 0.00 -15.47
CA GLY A 16 35.79 -0.44 -14.86
C GLY A 16 35.94 -0.15 -13.36
N ARG A 17 36.74 -1.01 -12.70
CA ARG A 17 37.20 -0.98 -11.30
C ARG A 17 37.46 0.41 -10.70
N ARG A 18 37.83 1.41 -11.51
CA ARG A 18 38.04 2.79 -11.05
C ARG A 18 36.78 3.46 -10.50
N ARG A 19 35.60 3.19 -11.05
CA ARG A 19 34.33 3.76 -10.54
C ARG A 19 33.95 3.17 -9.17
N ARG A 20 34.15 1.86 -8.98
CA ARG A 20 33.95 1.20 -7.67
C ARG A 20 34.93 1.71 -6.60
N GLN A 21 36.17 1.98 -6.97
CA GLN A 21 37.17 2.54 -6.03
C GLN A 21 36.87 3.99 -5.64
N GLN A 22 36.31 4.80 -6.55
CA GLN A 22 35.90 6.18 -6.23
C GLN A 22 34.66 6.23 -5.32
N ALA A 23 33.68 5.34 -5.52
CA ALA A 23 32.51 5.23 -4.64
C ALA A 23 32.89 4.78 -3.22
N LEU A 24 33.81 3.81 -3.09
CA LEU A 24 34.31 3.34 -1.79
C LEU A 24 35.09 4.43 -1.05
N ALA A 25 35.89 5.22 -1.76
CA ALA A 25 36.65 6.34 -1.16
C ALA A 25 35.74 7.46 -0.65
N LEU A 26 34.61 7.72 -1.33
CA LEU A 26 33.62 8.70 -0.89
C LEU A 26 32.85 8.21 0.35
N HIS A 27 32.45 6.93 0.36
CA HIS A 27 31.78 6.29 1.50
C HIS A 27 32.63 6.32 2.78
N LEU A 28 33.93 6.04 2.67
CA LEU A 28 34.85 6.07 3.82
C LEU A 28 35.02 7.49 4.40
N ARG A 29 35.12 8.53 3.54
CA ARG A 29 35.21 9.92 3.99
C ARG A 29 33.93 10.41 4.69
N MET A 30 32.77 9.91 4.30
CA MET A 30 31.49 10.24 4.95
C MET A 30 31.38 9.58 6.33
N ARG A 31 31.80 8.31 6.47
CA ARG A 31 31.86 7.63 7.78
C ARG A 31 32.83 8.30 8.76
N GLU A 32 33.98 8.80 8.29
CA GLU A 32 34.92 9.56 9.14
C GLU A 32 34.32 10.89 9.63
N ARG A 33 33.57 11.59 8.77
CA ARG A 33 32.84 12.81 9.17
C ARG A 33 31.77 12.52 10.23
N GLN A 34 30.97 11.46 10.06
CA GLN A 34 29.96 11.08 11.04
C GLN A 34 30.56 10.69 12.40
N ARG A 35 31.71 9.98 12.40
CA ARG A 35 32.45 9.69 13.64
C ARG A 35 32.98 10.94 14.33
N SER A 36 33.42 11.94 13.56
CA SER A 36 33.90 13.22 14.13
C SER A 36 32.78 14.07 14.74
N VAL A 37 31.54 13.92 14.25
CA VAL A 37 30.36 14.60 14.78
C VAL A 37 29.87 13.90 16.05
N ALA A 38 29.83 12.56 16.06
CA ALA A 38 29.45 11.77 17.23
C ALA A 38 30.44 11.91 18.41
N GLN A 39 31.72 12.21 18.16
CA GLN A 39 32.70 12.48 19.22
C GLN A 39 32.57 13.88 19.84
N ARG A 40 31.84 14.82 19.22
CA ARG A 40 31.63 16.17 19.76
C ARG A 40 30.40 16.29 20.66
N SER A 41 29.53 15.28 20.70
CA SER A 41 28.27 15.30 21.47
C SER A 41 28.34 14.56 22.82
N ASN A 42 29.54 14.14 23.27
CA ASN A 42 29.71 13.44 24.55
C ASN A 42 30.56 14.29 25.52
N GLN A 43 29.93 15.25 26.19
CA GLN A 43 30.41 15.86 27.43
C GLN A 43 29.24 15.92 28.43
N PRO A 44 29.43 15.53 29.71
CA PRO A 44 28.34 15.45 30.67
C PRO A 44 28.07 16.83 31.31
N PHE A 45 26.82 17.29 31.26
CA PHE A 45 26.34 18.37 32.13
C PHE A 45 25.61 17.75 33.32
N ILE A 46 26.20 17.94 34.49
CA ILE A 46 25.71 17.55 35.82
C ILE A 46 25.22 18.84 36.52
N ASP A 47 24.08 18.72 37.21
CA ASP A 47 23.53 19.51 38.32
C ASP A 47 23.36 21.03 38.20
N GLU A 48 22.10 21.48 38.03
CA GLU A 48 21.45 22.53 38.84
C GLU A 48 20.00 22.73 38.34
N GLU A 49 19.01 22.01 38.91
CA GLU A 49 17.60 22.45 39.02
C GLU A 49 16.71 21.44 39.78
N LEU A 50 17.26 20.86 40.84
CA LEU A 50 16.54 20.00 41.79
C LEU A 50 16.17 20.80 43.04
N GLN A 51 15.40 21.89 42.91
CA GLN A 51 14.88 22.58 44.10
C GLN A 51 13.74 23.58 43.89
N THR A 52 12.63 23.20 43.24
CA THR A 52 11.31 23.80 43.57
C THR A 52 10.19 22.98 42.96
N PHE A 53 9.57 22.06 43.71
CA PHE A 53 8.16 21.67 43.54
C PHE A 53 7.73 20.79 44.71
N THR A 54 7.56 21.44 45.87
CA THR A 54 6.66 20.97 46.92
C THR A 54 5.60 22.05 47.14
N ASN A 55 4.34 21.61 47.20
CA ASN A 55 3.11 22.36 47.47
C ASN A 55 2.48 23.08 46.27
N ILE A 56 1.36 22.57 45.76
CA ILE A 56 0.01 23.00 46.15
C ILE A 56 -1.02 22.08 45.47
N ASN A 57 -1.75 21.34 46.30
CA ASN A 57 -3.07 20.79 46.00
C ASN A 57 -4.08 21.76 46.62
N ARG A 58 -4.99 22.36 45.82
CA ARG A 58 -6.41 22.65 46.16
C ARG A 58 -7.07 23.64 45.19
N THR A 59 -8.35 23.34 44.91
CA THR A 59 -9.46 24.20 44.39
C THR A 59 -9.47 24.62 42.91
N GLY A 60 -10.31 23.93 42.12
CA GLY A 60 -11.63 24.42 41.66
C GLY A 60 -11.76 25.73 40.85
N HIS A 61 -12.29 25.55 39.62
CA HIS A 61 -13.09 26.47 38.78
C HIS A 61 -12.44 27.54 37.86
N ARG A 62 -12.73 27.36 36.55
CA ARG A 62 -13.02 28.30 35.44
C ARG A 62 -12.12 29.54 35.24
N ALA A 63 -11.43 29.60 34.09
CA ALA A 63 -11.72 30.54 32.99
C ALA A 63 -10.62 30.54 31.88
N ALA A 64 -11.09 30.47 30.63
CA ALA A 64 -10.68 31.12 29.38
C ALA A 64 -9.21 31.57 29.08
N GLN A 65 -8.79 31.19 27.86
CA GLN A 65 -8.08 31.99 26.84
C GLN A 65 -6.69 32.60 27.17
N GLN A 66 -5.62 32.01 26.60
CA GLN A 66 -4.80 32.59 25.52
C GLN A 66 -3.59 31.67 25.17
N PRO A 67 -3.11 31.66 23.91
CA PRO A 67 -2.09 30.74 23.41
C PRO A 67 -0.66 31.24 23.64
N TRP A 68 0.27 30.30 23.86
CA TRP A 68 1.71 30.53 23.98
C TRP A 68 2.36 30.68 22.58
N PRO A 69 3.44 31.47 22.45
CA PRO A 69 3.94 31.93 21.16
C PRO A 69 4.76 30.89 20.39
N VAL A 70 4.57 30.96 19.07
CA VAL A 70 5.30 30.23 18.03
C VAL A 70 6.52 31.07 17.64
N GLU A 71 7.73 30.58 17.88
CA GLU A 71 8.93 31.03 17.17
C GLU A 71 9.85 29.83 16.87
N ALA A 72 9.84 29.38 15.62
CA ALA A 72 10.91 28.57 15.03
C ALA A 72 11.46 29.34 13.82
N PRO A 73 12.78 29.54 13.71
CA PRO A 73 13.35 30.41 12.69
C PRO A 73 13.40 29.76 11.31
N TRP A 74 12.87 30.50 10.36
CA TRP A 74 12.99 30.33 8.91
C TRP A 74 14.45 30.29 8.47
N LEU A 75 14.83 29.25 7.71
CA LEU A 75 16.01 29.31 6.84
C LEU A 75 15.55 29.38 5.38
N CYS A 76 15.70 30.60 4.88
CA CYS A 76 15.50 31.11 3.54
C CYS A 76 16.25 30.31 2.45
N GLY A 77 15.60 30.19 1.29
CA GLY A 77 16.17 29.61 0.09
C GLY A 77 17.36 30.41 -0.46
N ARG A 78 18.46 29.70 -0.70
CA ARG A 78 19.42 29.87 -1.80
C ARG A 78 20.53 28.83 -1.64
N CYS A 79 20.41 27.71 -2.35
CA CYS A 79 21.53 26.92 -2.85
C CYS A 79 21.02 26.02 -3.99
N ALA A 80 20.89 26.62 -5.17
CA ALA A 80 20.92 25.88 -6.41
C ALA A 80 22.35 25.34 -6.60
N LEU A 81 22.55 24.05 -6.34
CA LEU A 81 23.73 23.32 -6.76
C LEU A 81 23.26 22.15 -7.60
N HIS A 82 23.43 22.31 -8.92
CA HIS A 82 23.35 21.26 -9.90
C HIS A 82 24.40 20.19 -9.55
N SER A 83 23.96 19.11 -8.93
CA SER A 83 24.69 17.84 -8.97
C SER A 83 23.73 16.80 -9.55
N THR A 84 24.05 16.33 -10.76
CA THR A 84 23.49 15.13 -11.36
C THR A 84 23.82 13.94 -10.46
N ILE A 85 22.99 13.73 -9.45
CA ILE A 85 22.86 12.46 -8.74
C ILE A 85 21.75 11.74 -9.51
N GLU A 86 22.06 10.57 -10.07
CA GLU A 86 21.08 9.75 -10.80
C GLU A 86 19.84 9.56 -9.91
N ALA A 87 18.64 9.81 -10.43
CA ALA A 87 17.39 9.75 -9.68
C ALA A 87 17.21 8.40 -8.93
N GLY A 88 17.74 7.31 -9.50
CA GLY A 88 17.79 6.00 -8.85
C GLY A 88 18.63 5.93 -7.58
N THR A 89 19.66 6.75 -7.40
CA THR A 89 20.52 6.74 -6.20
C THR A 89 19.86 7.45 -5.01
N ILE A 90 19.05 8.49 -5.23
CA ILE A 90 18.31 9.19 -4.15
C ILE A 90 17.11 8.35 -3.70
N LEU A 91 16.43 7.67 -4.65
CA LEU A 91 15.37 6.71 -4.36
C LEU A 91 15.87 5.52 -3.53
N TYR A 92 17.04 4.97 -3.89
CA TYR A 92 17.71 3.89 -3.17
C TYR A 92 18.08 4.28 -1.72
N LEU A 93 18.66 5.47 -1.53
CA LEU A 93 19.11 5.96 -0.21
C LEU A 93 17.97 6.28 0.78
N MET A 94 16.71 6.36 0.34
CA MET A 94 15.58 6.77 1.19
C MET A 94 14.53 5.67 1.39
N ILE A 95 14.37 4.75 0.43
CA ILE A 95 13.84 3.41 0.72
C ILE A 95 14.72 2.78 1.82
N GLU A 96 16.05 2.95 1.79
CA GLU A 96 16.95 2.52 2.88
C GLU A 96 16.63 3.13 4.27
N HIS A 97 16.02 4.33 4.36
CA HIS A 97 15.70 4.94 5.67
C HIS A 97 14.39 4.42 6.28
N ARG A 98 13.53 3.72 5.52
CA ARG A 98 12.23 3.19 5.99
C ARG A 98 12.06 1.69 5.79
N LEU A 99 12.75 1.13 4.81
CA LEU A 99 12.91 -0.30 4.59
C LEU A 99 14.13 -0.80 5.38
N GLU A 100 14.16 -0.48 6.67
CA GLU A 100 15.18 -1.02 7.56
C GLU A 100 14.78 -2.45 7.96
N ILE A 101 15.42 -3.42 7.33
CA ILE A 101 15.25 -4.84 7.64
C ILE A 101 15.97 -5.17 8.95
N THR A 102 15.19 -5.39 10.00
CA THR A 102 15.68 -5.80 11.31
C THR A 102 16.01 -7.30 11.35
N ASP A 103 16.65 -7.75 12.43
CA ASP A 103 16.81 -9.19 12.70
C ASP A 103 15.45 -9.88 12.92
N LEU A 104 14.45 -9.19 13.47
CA LEU A 104 13.11 -9.74 13.62
C LEU A 104 12.46 -10.00 12.26
N ASP A 105 12.53 -9.03 11.34
CA ASP A 105 11.97 -9.19 9.99
C ASP A 105 12.64 -10.37 9.25
N ARG A 106 13.98 -10.49 9.33
CA ARG A 106 14.70 -11.64 8.76
C ARG A 106 14.22 -12.96 9.32
N ARG A 107 14.07 -13.07 10.64
CA ARG A 107 13.60 -14.29 11.30
C ARG A 107 12.18 -14.65 10.90
N ILE A 108 11.27 -13.68 10.83
CA ILE A 108 9.89 -13.93 10.36
C ILE A 108 9.90 -14.47 8.92
N TRP A 109 10.69 -13.87 8.04
CA TRP A 109 10.83 -14.36 6.68
C TRP A 109 11.37 -15.80 6.63
N GLU A 110 12.53 -16.03 7.26
CA GLU A 110 13.26 -17.31 7.21
C GLU A 110 12.53 -18.45 7.94
N GLU A 111 11.93 -18.17 9.10
CA GLU A 111 11.31 -19.17 9.97
C GLU A 111 9.83 -19.42 9.63
N GLU A 112 9.11 -18.43 9.08
CA GLU A 112 7.66 -18.52 8.88
C GLU A 112 7.20 -18.42 7.42
N LEU A 113 7.70 -17.44 6.66
CA LEU A 113 7.10 -17.04 5.38
C LEU A 113 7.73 -17.67 4.15
N ALA A 114 9.05 -17.86 4.12
CA ALA A 114 9.77 -18.32 2.93
C ALA A 114 9.22 -19.65 2.39
N ASP A 115 9.11 -20.69 3.21
CA ASP A 115 8.59 -21.99 2.78
C ASP A 115 7.07 -22.02 2.57
N PHE A 116 6.36 -21.06 3.16
CA PHE A 116 4.91 -20.95 3.05
C PHE A 116 4.51 -20.31 1.72
N LEU A 117 5.15 -19.21 1.31
CA LEU A 117 4.79 -18.50 0.09
C LEU A 117 5.18 -19.28 -1.17
N PRO A 118 4.31 -19.36 -2.18
CA PRO A 118 4.67 -19.88 -3.50
C PRO A 118 5.79 -19.08 -4.15
N GLU A 119 6.52 -19.71 -5.09
CA GLU A 119 7.59 -19.04 -5.84
C GLU A 119 7.07 -17.91 -6.74
N GLN A 120 5.86 -18.05 -7.26
CA GLN A 120 5.17 -17.06 -8.08
C GLN A 120 4.05 -16.42 -7.25
N LEU A 121 4.02 -15.09 -7.18
CA LEU A 121 2.94 -14.34 -6.54
C LEU A 121 2.35 -13.36 -7.55
N TYR A 122 1.03 -13.23 -7.51
CA TYR A 122 0.32 -12.19 -8.23
C TYR A 122 -0.22 -11.23 -7.18
N ASP A 123 0.37 -10.05 -7.09
CA ASP A 123 -0.13 -9.04 -6.18
C ASP A 123 -1.32 -8.31 -6.81
N ALA A 124 -2.51 -8.64 -6.35
CA ALA A 124 -3.76 -8.07 -6.86
C ALA A 124 -4.04 -6.65 -6.34
N HIS A 125 -3.15 -6.04 -5.55
CA HIS A 125 -3.36 -4.72 -4.97
C HIS A 125 -2.03 -3.99 -4.73
N VAL A 126 -1.55 -3.21 -5.71
CA VAL A 126 -0.38 -2.34 -5.51
C VAL A 126 -0.62 -0.94 -6.05
N HIS A 127 0.06 0.04 -5.46
CA HIS A 127 0.03 1.43 -5.87
C HIS A 127 1.36 1.89 -6.46
N VAL A 128 1.27 2.52 -7.63
CA VAL A 128 2.36 3.24 -8.30
C VAL A 128 1.96 4.69 -8.51
N TYR A 129 2.89 5.62 -8.33
CA TYR A 129 2.57 7.04 -8.39
C TYR A 129 3.80 7.93 -8.55
N ASP A 130 3.60 9.07 -9.20
CA ASP A 130 4.49 10.22 -9.18
C ASP A 130 3.87 11.32 -8.29
N PRO A 131 4.57 11.78 -7.23
CA PRO A 131 4.08 12.83 -6.35
C PRO A 131 3.70 14.14 -7.06
N THR A 132 4.25 14.40 -8.25
CA THR A 132 3.93 15.60 -9.04
C THR A 132 2.49 15.60 -9.57
N HIS A 133 1.81 14.45 -9.59
CA HIS A 133 0.39 14.36 -9.93
C HIS A 133 -0.55 14.75 -8.77
N CYS A 134 -0.02 14.91 -7.55
CA CYS A 134 -0.81 15.38 -6.41
C CYS A 134 -1.01 16.90 -6.49
N THR A 135 -2.27 17.34 -6.52
CA THR A 135 -2.64 18.76 -6.49
C THR A 135 -3.31 19.15 -5.17
N SER A 136 -3.31 18.27 -4.17
CA SER A 136 -3.85 18.55 -2.83
C SER A 136 -3.05 19.66 -2.15
N THR A 137 -3.78 20.52 -1.45
CA THR A 137 -3.25 21.57 -0.57
C THR A 137 -3.39 21.16 0.90
N THR A 138 -2.80 21.93 1.82
CA THR A 138 -2.96 21.68 3.28
C THR A 138 -4.41 21.79 3.75
N ASP A 139 -5.23 22.58 3.04
CA ASP A 139 -6.65 22.74 3.36
C ASP A 139 -7.49 21.54 2.90
N ASP A 140 -6.93 20.71 2.01
CA ASP A 140 -7.55 19.46 1.60
C ASP A 140 -7.24 18.33 2.60
N GLU A 141 -6.31 18.51 3.54
CA GLU A 141 -5.92 17.48 4.52
C GLU A 141 -6.74 17.57 5.82
N PRO A 142 -7.09 16.44 6.46
CA PRO A 142 -7.75 16.47 7.76
C PRO A 142 -6.88 17.19 8.80
N THR A 143 -7.51 18.02 9.63
CA THR A 143 -6.87 18.97 10.56
C THR A 143 -6.06 18.35 11.71
N GLU A 144 -5.97 17.02 11.84
CA GLU A 144 -5.24 16.36 12.93
C GLU A 144 -4.43 15.16 12.44
N GLY A 145 -3.12 15.16 12.76
CA GLY A 145 -2.30 13.95 12.73
C GLY A 145 -1.94 13.41 11.35
N VAL A 146 -1.77 14.29 10.35
CA VAL A 146 -1.37 13.90 8.99
C VAL A 146 -0.14 13.00 9.05
N THR A 147 -0.38 11.83 8.55
CA THR A 147 0.53 10.73 8.43
C THR A 147 0.95 10.64 6.98
N TRP A 148 2.21 10.26 6.78
CA TRP A 148 2.95 10.22 5.52
C TRP A 148 2.23 9.48 4.36
N TRP A 149 1.19 8.69 4.64
CA TRP A 149 0.36 8.04 3.62
C TRP A 149 -0.55 9.01 2.86
N GLU A 150 -1.02 10.11 3.44
CA GLU A 150 -1.96 10.98 2.71
C GLU A 150 -1.27 11.81 1.61
N ARG A 151 0.05 12.02 1.74
CA ARG A 151 0.90 12.71 0.75
C ARG A 151 2.23 11.98 0.60
N PRO A 152 2.28 10.88 -0.15
CA PRO A 152 3.55 10.27 -0.43
C PRO A 152 4.40 11.22 -1.29
N VAL A 153 5.61 11.50 -0.81
CA VAL A 153 6.52 12.52 -1.36
C VAL A 153 7.59 11.92 -2.29
N HIS A 154 7.56 10.61 -2.51
CA HIS A 154 8.57 9.90 -3.28
C HIS A 154 7.93 9.19 -4.47
N LEU A 155 8.62 9.15 -5.61
CA LEU A 155 8.20 8.35 -6.75
C LEU A 155 8.13 6.87 -6.37
N MET A 156 7.02 6.22 -6.68
CA MET A 156 6.85 4.77 -6.61
C MET A 156 6.49 4.28 -8.01
N ASP A 157 7.50 4.03 -8.83
CA ASP A 157 7.34 3.39 -10.15
C ASP A 157 7.54 1.87 -10.04
N ARG A 158 7.41 1.14 -11.15
CA ARG A 158 7.65 -0.31 -11.15
C ARG A 158 9.06 -0.70 -10.68
N THR A 159 10.08 0.12 -10.97
CA THR A 159 11.46 -0.16 -10.55
C THR A 159 11.61 -0.05 -9.04
N ALA A 160 11.01 0.98 -8.44
CA ALA A 160 10.94 1.17 -7.00
C ALA A 160 10.19 0.02 -6.32
N LEU A 161 9.05 -0.35 -6.91
CA LEU A 161 8.22 -1.44 -6.43
C LEU A 161 8.98 -2.78 -6.44
N ASP A 162 9.56 -3.16 -7.59
CA ASP A 162 10.35 -4.38 -7.75
C ASP A 162 11.50 -4.43 -6.72
N ALA A 163 12.17 -3.31 -6.46
CA ALA A 163 13.25 -3.24 -5.46
C ALA A 163 12.76 -3.49 -4.02
N CYS A 164 11.56 -3.02 -3.67
CA CYS A 164 10.93 -3.33 -2.39
C CYS A 164 10.62 -4.83 -2.29
N TYR A 165 10.04 -5.43 -3.34
CA TYR A 165 9.74 -6.86 -3.39
C TYR A 165 11.00 -7.74 -3.34
N ASP A 166 12.05 -7.39 -4.07
CA ASP A 166 13.32 -8.13 -4.05
C ASP A 166 13.94 -8.16 -2.65
N THR A 167 13.69 -7.11 -1.87
CA THR A 167 14.21 -7.00 -0.50
C THR A 167 13.34 -7.75 0.51
N LEU A 168 12.02 -7.64 0.41
CA LEU A 168 11.08 -8.23 1.37
C LEU A 168 10.75 -9.68 1.08
N TYR A 169 10.58 -10.04 -0.20
CA TYR A 169 10.22 -11.38 -0.63
C TYR A 169 11.29 -11.96 -1.56
N PRO A 170 12.54 -12.13 -1.07
CA PRO A 170 13.66 -12.53 -1.89
C PRO A 170 13.42 -13.88 -2.58
N GLY A 171 13.69 -13.92 -3.89
CA GLY A 171 13.54 -15.13 -4.70
C GLY A 171 12.09 -15.43 -5.12
N ARG A 172 11.17 -14.45 -5.04
CA ARG A 172 9.82 -14.55 -5.59
C ARG A 172 9.72 -13.87 -6.94
N ARG A 173 8.91 -14.44 -7.83
CA ARG A 173 8.56 -13.85 -9.12
C ARG A 173 7.20 -13.20 -9.00
N LEU A 174 7.12 -11.92 -9.37
CA LEU A 174 5.94 -11.09 -9.15
C LEU A 174 5.29 -10.68 -10.46
N ASN A 175 3.96 -10.63 -10.43
CA ASN A 175 3.12 -9.93 -11.38
C ASN A 175 2.11 -9.07 -10.61
N TYR A 176 1.59 -8.02 -11.25
CA TYR A 176 0.90 -6.96 -10.53
C TYR A 176 -0.45 -6.59 -11.14
N LEU A 177 -1.42 -6.29 -10.28
CA LEU A 177 -2.50 -5.37 -10.58
C LEU A 177 -2.12 -4.01 -9.99
N MET A 178 -1.73 -3.07 -10.86
CA MET A 178 -1.26 -1.74 -10.48
C MET A 178 -2.38 -0.69 -10.54
N MET A 179 -2.40 0.18 -9.55
CA MET A 179 -3.30 1.33 -9.47
C MET A 179 -2.51 2.60 -9.19
N GLY A 180 -3.03 3.75 -9.61
CA GLY A 180 -2.51 5.03 -9.16
C GLY A 180 -2.68 5.22 -7.64
N TRP A 181 -1.93 6.12 -7.02
CA TRP A 181 -2.21 6.56 -5.66
C TRP A 181 -3.49 7.42 -5.62
N VAL A 182 -4.35 7.16 -4.64
CA VAL A 182 -5.58 7.94 -4.44
C VAL A 182 -5.26 9.22 -3.69
N TYR A 183 -4.99 10.31 -4.41
CA TYR A 183 -4.90 11.63 -3.77
C TYR A 183 -6.31 12.16 -3.45
N ARG A 184 -6.43 13.15 -2.56
CA ARG A 184 -7.69 13.90 -2.41
C ARG A 184 -7.97 14.76 -3.64
N ARG A 185 -6.92 15.37 -4.20
CA ARG A 185 -6.94 16.06 -5.48
C ARG A 185 -5.69 15.71 -6.29
N GLY A 186 -5.86 15.50 -7.58
CA GLY A 186 -4.73 15.20 -8.46
C GLY A 186 -5.05 15.42 -9.93
N ASP A 187 -3.99 15.44 -10.73
CA ASP A 187 -4.07 15.28 -12.17
C ASP A 187 -4.26 13.79 -12.49
N TRP A 188 -5.54 13.40 -12.58
CA TRP A 188 -5.94 12.01 -12.78
C TRP A 188 -5.55 11.48 -14.15
N ASP A 189 -5.53 12.32 -15.18
CA ASP A 189 -5.11 11.91 -16.52
C ASP A 189 -3.62 11.58 -16.52
N ALA A 190 -2.78 12.44 -15.95
CA ALA A 190 -1.35 12.18 -15.80
C ALA A 190 -1.09 10.94 -14.91
N ALA A 191 -1.81 10.79 -13.81
CA ALA A 191 -1.68 9.63 -12.92
C ALA A 191 -2.08 8.31 -13.62
N ASN A 192 -3.14 8.33 -14.43
CA ASN A 192 -3.58 7.18 -15.21
C ASN A 192 -2.60 6.82 -16.32
N GLU A 193 -2.11 7.81 -17.07
CA GLU A 193 -1.07 7.58 -18.10
C GLU A 193 0.21 7.01 -17.50
N PHE A 194 0.64 7.53 -16.35
CA PHE A 194 1.77 7.00 -15.61
C PHE A 194 1.56 5.55 -15.17
N THR A 195 0.39 5.22 -14.61
CA THR A 195 0.05 3.87 -14.14
C THR A 195 0.04 2.87 -15.30
N ALA A 196 -0.60 3.21 -16.42
CA ALA A 196 -0.64 2.37 -17.61
C ALA A 196 0.76 2.11 -18.18
N ALA A 197 1.65 3.11 -18.15
CA ALA A 197 3.03 2.95 -18.58
C ALA A 197 3.81 1.94 -17.72
N GLN A 198 3.46 1.76 -16.45
CA GLN A 198 4.16 0.81 -15.56
C GLN A 198 3.94 -0.65 -15.97
N THR A 199 2.85 -0.97 -16.67
CA THR A 199 2.53 -2.35 -17.09
C THR A 199 2.79 -2.61 -18.57
N ALA A 200 3.27 -1.61 -19.33
CA ALA A 200 3.39 -1.70 -20.78
C ALA A 200 4.34 -2.81 -21.27
N ASP A 201 5.42 -3.06 -20.53
CA ASP A 201 6.45 -4.06 -20.88
C ASP A 201 6.22 -5.43 -20.24
N ASP A 202 5.14 -5.61 -19.47
CA ASP A 202 4.80 -6.87 -18.81
C ASP A 202 3.34 -7.26 -19.09
N PRO A 203 3.09 -8.15 -20.08
CA PRO A 203 1.73 -8.55 -20.45
C PRO A 203 1.02 -9.37 -19.36
N ARG A 204 1.73 -9.77 -18.30
CA ARG A 204 1.16 -10.45 -17.14
C ARG A 204 0.82 -9.50 -15.99
N SER A 205 1.20 -8.23 -16.09
CA SER A 205 0.75 -7.20 -15.17
C SER A 205 -0.31 -6.33 -15.82
N VAL A 206 -1.26 -5.85 -15.05
CA VAL A 206 -2.39 -5.04 -15.54
C VAL A 206 -2.54 -3.78 -14.72
N ALA A 207 -3.08 -2.74 -15.33
CA ALA A 207 -3.38 -1.49 -14.66
C ALA A 207 -4.90 -1.29 -14.53
N PHE A 208 -5.31 -0.65 -13.43
CA PHE A 208 -6.66 -0.13 -13.24
C PHE A 208 -6.64 1.40 -13.27
N MET A 209 -7.67 1.98 -13.88
CA MET A 209 -7.85 3.42 -14.00
C MET A 209 -8.34 4.00 -12.67
N LEU A 210 -7.69 5.04 -12.16
CA LEU A 210 -8.29 5.91 -11.14
C LEU A 210 -9.53 6.57 -11.73
N THR A 211 -10.67 6.39 -11.07
CA THR A 211 -11.97 6.80 -11.59
C THR A 211 -12.72 7.66 -10.57
N PRO A 212 -12.42 8.97 -10.50
CA PRO A 212 -13.23 9.93 -9.77
C PRO A 212 -14.70 9.88 -10.19
N ALA A 213 -15.62 9.99 -9.23
CA ALA A 213 -17.06 9.95 -9.48
C ALA A 213 -17.54 11.06 -10.42
N ALA A 214 -16.80 12.17 -10.49
CA ALA A 214 -17.10 13.33 -11.34
C ALA A 214 -16.71 13.13 -12.82
N PHE A 215 -16.07 12.02 -13.18
CA PHE A 215 -15.70 11.75 -14.57
C PHE A 215 -16.93 11.52 -15.46
N ASP A 216 -16.81 11.98 -16.70
CA ASP A 216 -17.78 11.67 -17.74
C ASP A 216 -17.58 10.24 -18.26
N ALA A 217 -18.66 9.51 -18.48
CA ALA A 217 -18.63 8.11 -18.90
C ALA A 217 -17.91 7.92 -20.26
N ARG A 218 -18.05 8.87 -21.19
CA ARG A 218 -17.35 8.80 -22.48
C ARG A 218 -15.84 8.96 -22.30
N HIS A 219 -15.42 9.89 -21.44
CA HIS A 219 -14.00 10.05 -21.12
C HIS A 219 -13.42 8.77 -20.51
N VAL A 220 -14.11 8.13 -19.55
CA VAL A 220 -13.66 6.86 -18.96
C VAL A 220 -13.57 5.76 -20.02
N ALA A 221 -14.59 5.62 -20.86
CA ALA A 221 -14.61 4.64 -21.94
C ALA A 221 -13.44 4.81 -22.92
N GLU A 222 -13.21 6.05 -23.40
CA GLU A 222 -12.13 6.36 -24.34
C GLU A 222 -10.74 6.14 -23.70
N THR A 223 -10.57 6.49 -22.43
CA THR A 223 -9.31 6.32 -21.71
C THR A 223 -9.01 4.84 -21.42
N VAL A 224 -10.00 4.05 -21.02
CA VAL A 224 -9.86 2.59 -20.85
C VAL A 224 -9.39 1.93 -22.15
N ASP A 225 -10.04 2.24 -23.27
CA ASP A 225 -9.70 1.64 -24.57
C ASP A 225 -8.31 2.07 -25.05
N ARG A 226 -7.98 3.36 -24.89
CA ARG A 226 -6.71 3.94 -25.34
C ARG A 226 -5.51 3.42 -24.54
N LEU A 227 -5.64 3.31 -23.22
CA LEU A 227 -4.55 2.94 -22.31
C LEU A 227 -4.56 1.45 -21.93
N GLY A 228 -5.58 0.70 -22.34
CA GLY A 228 -5.64 -0.75 -22.14
C GLY A 228 -5.93 -1.17 -20.70
N PHE A 229 -6.64 -0.34 -19.93
CA PHE A 229 -6.99 -0.66 -18.53
C PHE A 229 -7.88 -1.90 -18.43
N ARG A 230 -7.66 -2.71 -17.39
CA ARG A 230 -8.46 -3.94 -17.12
C ARG A 230 -9.49 -3.73 -16.01
N GLY A 231 -9.50 -2.56 -15.41
CA GLY A 231 -10.42 -2.24 -14.34
C GLY A 231 -10.46 -0.77 -13.96
N LEU A 232 -11.36 -0.46 -13.05
CA LEU A 232 -11.60 0.86 -12.47
C LEU A 232 -11.29 0.83 -10.97
N LYS A 233 -10.76 1.93 -10.46
CA LYS A 233 -10.48 2.19 -9.05
C LYS A 233 -11.17 3.50 -8.65
N PRO A 234 -12.46 3.44 -8.27
CA PRO A 234 -13.10 4.53 -7.56
C PRO A 234 -12.57 4.61 -6.12
N TYR A 235 -12.81 5.72 -5.44
CA TYR A 235 -12.41 5.87 -4.05
C TYR A 235 -13.33 6.80 -3.26
N ARG A 236 -13.48 6.51 -1.96
CA ARG A 236 -14.41 7.20 -1.04
C ARG A 236 -14.12 8.69 -0.87
N TRP A 237 -12.87 9.12 -1.01
CA TRP A 237 -12.49 10.54 -0.89
C TRP A 237 -13.05 11.44 -2.00
N TRP A 238 -13.54 10.84 -3.09
CA TRP A 238 -14.15 11.58 -4.19
C TRP A 238 -15.68 11.55 -4.15
N ALA A 239 -16.26 10.98 -3.08
CA ALA A 239 -17.68 11.09 -2.77
C ALA A 239 -17.93 12.27 -1.81
N ASP A 240 -19.17 12.74 -1.74
CA ASP A 240 -19.55 13.86 -0.87
C ASP A 240 -19.37 13.53 0.62
N ASP A 241 -19.70 12.31 1.04
CA ASP A 241 -19.44 11.79 2.39
C ASP A 241 -18.43 10.64 2.33
N GLU A 242 -17.16 10.94 2.57
CA GLU A 242 -16.09 9.95 2.46
C GLU A 242 -16.21 8.77 3.46
N ASN A 243 -17.00 8.90 4.52
CA ASN A 243 -17.09 7.88 5.56
C ASN A 243 -18.34 7.03 5.39
N GLU A 244 -19.46 7.65 5.01
CA GLU A 244 -20.76 7.01 4.87
C GLU A 244 -21.27 6.98 3.41
N CYS A 245 -20.39 7.16 2.41
CA CYS A 245 -20.74 7.00 1.00
C CYS A 245 -21.24 5.59 0.65
N ARG A 246 -22.18 5.53 -0.29
CA ARG A 246 -22.60 4.32 -1.00
C ARG A 246 -21.65 3.99 -2.14
N ILE A 247 -21.78 2.78 -2.68
CA ILE A 247 -21.01 2.35 -3.87
C ILE A 247 -21.24 3.30 -5.04
N THR A 248 -22.49 3.70 -5.28
CA THR A 248 -22.86 4.60 -6.38
C THR A 248 -22.43 6.04 -6.20
N ASP A 249 -22.08 6.46 -4.98
CA ASP A 249 -21.53 7.80 -4.74
C ASP A 249 -20.05 7.86 -5.16
N MET A 250 -19.34 6.72 -5.08
CA MET A 250 -17.96 6.59 -5.53
C MET A 250 -17.86 6.22 -7.01
N LEU A 251 -18.80 5.43 -7.51
CA LEU A 251 -18.85 4.97 -8.90
C LEU A 251 -20.31 5.04 -9.42
N PRO A 252 -20.75 6.20 -9.94
CA PRO A 252 -22.10 6.37 -10.47
C PRO A 252 -22.44 5.36 -11.57
N GLU A 253 -23.72 5.01 -11.70
CA GLU A 253 -24.19 3.99 -12.66
C GLU A 253 -23.73 4.18 -14.11
N PRO A 254 -23.64 5.40 -14.67
CA PRO A 254 -23.04 5.60 -16.00
C PRO A 254 -21.60 5.10 -16.13
N LEU A 255 -20.81 5.14 -15.05
CA LEU A 255 -19.45 4.59 -15.03
C LEU A 255 -19.45 3.07 -14.83
N ILE A 256 -20.42 2.54 -14.08
CA ILE A 256 -20.63 1.10 -13.95
C ILE A 256 -21.06 0.49 -15.30
N GLU A 257 -21.86 1.21 -16.09
CA GLU A 257 -22.22 0.81 -17.46
C GLU A 257 -20.98 0.66 -18.35
N VAL A 258 -20.03 1.61 -18.27
CA VAL A 258 -18.75 1.50 -18.98
C VAL A 258 -17.98 0.24 -18.57
N ALA A 259 -17.93 -0.05 -17.26
CA ALA A 259 -17.30 -1.27 -16.75
C ALA A 259 -18.00 -2.54 -17.26
N ASN A 260 -19.32 -2.54 -17.27
CA ASN A 260 -20.12 -3.66 -17.74
C ASN A 260 -19.91 -3.89 -19.24
N ASP A 261 -19.90 -2.84 -20.06
CA ASP A 261 -19.72 -2.90 -21.51
C ASP A 261 -18.34 -3.38 -21.95
N ARG A 262 -17.35 -3.31 -21.06
CA ARG A 262 -15.96 -3.71 -21.32
C ARG A 262 -15.47 -4.90 -20.49
N ASP A 263 -16.37 -5.59 -19.79
CA ASP A 263 -16.05 -6.73 -18.91
C ASP A 263 -14.97 -6.39 -17.85
N LEU A 264 -14.97 -5.14 -17.37
CA LEU A 264 -13.98 -4.61 -16.45
C LEU A 264 -14.17 -5.14 -15.03
N VAL A 265 -13.06 -5.10 -14.31
CA VAL A 265 -13.04 -5.32 -12.86
C VAL A 265 -13.13 -3.97 -12.14
N VAL A 266 -13.83 -3.91 -11.02
CA VAL A 266 -13.86 -2.74 -10.13
C VAL A 266 -13.18 -3.10 -8.83
N MET A 267 -12.10 -2.39 -8.49
CA MET A 267 -11.47 -2.46 -7.17
C MET A 267 -12.22 -1.53 -6.22
N MET A 268 -13.10 -2.11 -5.40
CA MET A 268 -14.01 -1.37 -4.53
C MET A 268 -13.50 -1.32 -3.09
N HIS A 269 -13.09 -0.13 -2.65
CA HIS A 269 -12.85 0.15 -1.24
C HIS A 269 -14.12 0.75 -0.62
N LEU A 270 -14.83 -0.04 0.18
CA LEU A 270 -16.17 0.33 0.67
C LEU A 270 -16.17 1.54 1.62
N GLY A 271 -17.27 2.31 1.55
CA GLY A 271 -17.67 3.26 2.59
C GLY A 271 -18.39 2.56 3.74
N LYS A 272 -19.07 3.35 4.57
CA LYS A 272 -19.90 2.97 5.74
C LYS A 272 -19.12 2.42 6.91
N SER A 273 -19.27 2.99 8.10
CA SER A 273 -18.61 2.54 9.35
C SER A 273 -18.73 1.04 9.63
N ARG A 274 -19.82 0.38 9.22
CA ARG A 274 -20.05 -1.07 9.34
C ARG A 274 -19.38 -1.93 8.27
N ALA A 275 -18.61 -1.33 7.36
CA ALA A 275 -17.97 -1.99 6.23
C ALA A 275 -18.99 -2.83 5.43
N ILE A 276 -18.65 -4.05 5.05
CA ILE A 276 -19.52 -4.93 4.26
C ILE A 276 -20.81 -5.34 4.96
N ALA A 277 -20.89 -5.27 6.30
CA ALA A 277 -22.13 -5.59 7.05
C ALA A 277 -23.12 -4.43 7.10
N ASP A 278 -22.82 -3.32 6.42
CA ASP A 278 -23.82 -2.28 6.22
C ASP A 278 -24.91 -2.75 5.24
N GLU A 279 -26.16 -2.54 5.60
CA GLU A 279 -27.31 -2.97 4.78
C GLU A 279 -27.30 -2.31 3.40
N GLU A 280 -26.83 -1.06 3.30
CA GLU A 280 -26.78 -0.34 2.03
C GLU A 280 -25.70 -0.90 1.10
N ASN A 281 -24.54 -1.27 1.66
CA ASN A 281 -23.47 -1.93 0.90
C ASN A 281 -23.94 -3.29 0.36
N LEU A 282 -24.62 -4.09 1.19
CA LEU A 282 -25.16 -5.39 0.79
C LEU A 282 -26.24 -5.25 -0.30
N ALA A 283 -27.19 -4.33 -0.10
CA ALA A 283 -28.25 -4.06 -1.06
C ALA A 283 -27.71 -3.54 -2.39
N ASP A 284 -26.69 -2.67 -2.37
CA ASP A 284 -26.04 -2.18 -3.59
C ASP A 284 -25.32 -3.31 -4.31
N LEU A 285 -24.52 -4.14 -3.62
CA LEU A 285 -23.85 -5.27 -4.25
C LEU A 285 -24.84 -6.25 -4.87
N GLU A 286 -25.89 -6.66 -4.17
CA GLU A 286 -26.93 -7.56 -4.71
C GLU A 286 -27.65 -6.98 -5.93
N ARG A 287 -27.92 -5.67 -5.92
CA ARG A 287 -28.59 -4.99 -7.03
C ARG A 287 -27.66 -4.82 -8.22
N LEU A 288 -26.49 -4.23 -8.00
CA LEU A 288 -25.53 -3.86 -9.04
C LEU A 288 -24.93 -5.09 -9.72
N THR A 289 -24.64 -6.15 -8.97
CA THR A 289 -24.12 -7.41 -9.56
C THR A 289 -25.14 -8.11 -10.46
N ARG A 290 -26.43 -7.97 -10.16
CA ARG A 290 -27.53 -8.46 -11.01
C ARG A 290 -27.78 -7.56 -12.23
N GLN A 291 -27.75 -6.26 -12.04
CA GLN A 291 -28.00 -5.26 -13.10
C GLN A 291 -26.84 -5.19 -14.09
N TYR A 292 -25.61 -5.35 -13.62
CA TYR A 292 -24.37 -5.27 -14.38
C TYR A 292 -23.56 -6.57 -14.25
N PRO A 293 -24.05 -7.67 -14.84
CA PRO A 293 -23.52 -9.02 -14.62
C PRO A 293 -22.11 -9.24 -15.18
N ARG A 294 -21.63 -8.36 -16.08
CA ARG A 294 -20.28 -8.44 -16.64
C ARG A 294 -19.23 -7.70 -15.81
N VAL A 295 -19.66 -6.84 -14.89
CA VAL A 295 -18.76 -6.22 -13.92
C VAL A 295 -18.33 -7.26 -12.90
N LYS A 296 -17.02 -7.35 -12.69
CA LYS A 296 -16.43 -8.15 -11.61
C LYS A 296 -16.00 -7.22 -10.50
N TRP A 297 -16.33 -7.53 -9.26
CA TRP A 297 -16.02 -6.68 -8.12
C TRP A 297 -14.92 -7.31 -7.29
N ILE A 298 -13.80 -6.63 -7.08
CA ILE A 298 -12.85 -6.97 -6.04
C ILE A 298 -13.17 -6.09 -4.83
N LEU A 299 -13.60 -6.69 -3.73
CA LEU A 299 -13.86 -5.99 -2.48
C LEU A 299 -12.57 -5.92 -1.67
N ALA A 300 -11.97 -4.73 -1.65
CA ALA A 300 -10.63 -4.51 -1.10
C ALA A 300 -10.54 -4.82 0.40
N HIS A 301 -9.39 -5.34 0.85
CA HIS A 301 -9.10 -5.61 2.27
C HIS A 301 -10.16 -6.50 2.93
N LEU A 302 -10.53 -7.60 2.27
CA LEU A 302 -11.66 -8.48 2.61
C LEU A 302 -12.94 -7.69 2.85
N ALA A 303 -13.28 -6.82 1.89
CA ALA A 303 -14.42 -5.90 1.96
C ALA A 303 -14.36 -4.94 3.18
N ARG A 304 -13.18 -4.35 3.40
CA ARG A 304 -12.86 -3.42 4.50
C ARG A 304 -13.08 -4.02 5.90
N CYS A 305 -12.87 -5.34 6.03
CA CYS A 305 -13.03 -6.05 7.29
C CYS A 305 -11.67 -6.24 7.95
N LEU A 306 -11.41 -5.48 9.02
CA LEU A 306 -10.22 -5.66 9.87
C LEU A 306 -10.55 -6.36 11.20
N VAL A 307 -11.82 -6.73 11.37
CA VAL A 307 -12.38 -7.64 12.39
C VAL A 307 -13.34 -8.60 11.70
N ALA A 308 -13.54 -9.79 12.25
CA ALA A 308 -14.22 -10.88 11.55
C ALA A 308 -15.74 -10.67 11.40
N TRP A 309 -16.39 -10.10 12.42
CA TRP A 309 -17.85 -10.04 12.52
C TRP A 309 -18.57 -9.44 11.31
N PRO A 310 -18.10 -8.39 10.61
CA PRO A 310 -18.82 -7.84 9.48
C PRO A 310 -18.84 -8.82 8.30
N LEU A 311 -17.72 -9.52 8.10
CA LEU A 311 -17.58 -10.50 7.03
C LEU A 311 -18.44 -11.75 7.30
N GLU A 312 -18.51 -12.19 8.56
CA GLU A 312 -19.38 -13.29 8.99
C GLU A 312 -20.88 -12.95 8.83
N GLU A 313 -21.27 -11.72 9.17
CA GLU A 313 -22.65 -11.23 9.03
C GLU A 313 -23.06 -11.13 7.55
N ALA A 314 -22.16 -10.67 6.68
CA ALA A 314 -22.40 -10.49 5.25
C ALA A 314 -22.37 -11.79 4.43
N ALA A 315 -21.63 -12.80 4.91
CA ALA A 315 -21.36 -14.04 4.17
C ALA A 315 -22.60 -14.73 3.55
N PRO A 316 -23.72 -14.93 4.27
CA PRO A 316 -24.90 -15.61 3.72
C PRO A 316 -25.51 -14.92 2.49
N ARG A 317 -25.29 -13.61 2.33
CA ARG A 317 -25.82 -12.82 1.21
C ARG A 317 -24.86 -12.75 0.03
N LEU A 318 -23.55 -12.78 0.30
CA LEU A 318 -22.53 -12.51 -0.72
C LEU A 318 -21.89 -13.76 -1.33
N ARG A 319 -21.79 -14.85 -0.57
CA ARG A 319 -21.00 -16.03 -0.99
C ARG A 319 -21.44 -16.63 -2.33
N ASP A 320 -22.73 -16.52 -2.64
CA ASP A 320 -23.35 -17.10 -3.83
C ASP A 320 -23.40 -16.12 -5.02
N ILE A 321 -22.97 -14.86 -4.84
CA ILE A 321 -22.90 -13.86 -5.91
C ILE A 321 -21.66 -14.13 -6.78
N PRO A 322 -21.82 -14.51 -8.07
CA PRO A 322 -20.76 -15.13 -8.86
C PRO A 322 -19.66 -14.17 -9.30
N ASN A 323 -19.92 -12.86 -9.29
CA ASN A 323 -19.04 -11.82 -9.78
C ASN A 323 -18.41 -10.96 -8.67
N ILE A 324 -18.23 -11.53 -7.48
CA ILE A 324 -17.53 -10.91 -6.35
C ILE A 324 -16.26 -11.71 -6.01
N TRP A 325 -15.16 -10.99 -5.87
CA TRP A 325 -13.85 -11.43 -5.40
C TRP A 325 -13.40 -10.56 -4.23
N PHE A 326 -12.38 -11.00 -3.52
CA PHE A 326 -11.76 -10.30 -2.41
C PHE A 326 -10.25 -10.34 -2.56
N ASP A 327 -9.58 -9.22 -2.35
CA ASP A 327 -8.17 -9.27 -1.94
C ASP A 327 -8.09 -9.15 -0.41
N PHE A 328 -7.00 -9.62 0.19
CA PHE A 328 -6.81 -9.54 1.64
C PHE A 328 -5.76 -8.53 2.10
N SER A 329 -5.37 -7.61 1.22
CA SER A 329 -4.35 -6.60 1.53
C SER A 329 -4.65 -5.83 2.81
N SER A 330 -3.62 -5.44 3.56
CA SER A 330 -3.74 -4.70 4.83
C SER A 330 -4.50 -5.43 5.96
N VAL A 331 -4.96 -6.67 5.78
CA VAL A 331 -5.63 -7.46 6.82
C VAL A 331 -4.61 -8.25 7.65
N THR A 332 -4.44 -7.94 8.93
CA THR A 332 -3.48 -8.66 9.81
C THR A 332 -4.13 -9.69 10.74
N SER A 333 -5.46 -9.67 10.87
CA SER A 333 -6.17 -10.51 11.84
C SER A 333 -6.43 -11.92 11.31
N THR A 334 -5.91 -12.94 12.01
CA THR A 334 -6.18 -14.36 11.70
C THR A 334 -7.68 -14.67 11.70
N ASP A 335 -8.46 -14.05 12.59
CA ASP A 335 -9.91 -14.31 12.68
C ASP A 335 -10.65 -13.84 11.42
N VAL A 336 -10.20 -12.74 10.80
CA VAL A 336 -10.76 -12.27 9.53
C VAL A 336 -10.45 -13.25 8.41
N PHE A 337 -9.21 -13.74 8.32
CA PHE A 337 -8.85 -14.78 7.36
C PHE A 337 -9.66 -16.06 7.56
N MET A 338 -9.85 -16.51 8.80
CA MET A 338 -10.68 -17.67 9.11
C MET A 338 -12.13 -17.44 8.70
N ALA A 339 -12.69 -16.25 8.94
CA ALA A 339 -14.02 -15.88 8.48
C ALA A 339 -14.13 -15.91 6.95
N ALA A 340 -13.16 -15.35 6.22
CA ALA A 340 -13.15 -15.36 4.77
C ALA A 340 -13.08 -16.79 4.22
N LEU A 341 -12.07 -17.57 4.63
CA LEU A 341 -11.78 -18.90 4.11
C LEU A 341 -12.85 -19.95 4.48
N ARG A 342 -13.64 -19.73 5.54
CA ARG A 342 -14.77 -20.62 5.89
C ARG A 342 -16.05 -20.31 5.14
N ASN A 343 -16.25 -19.05 4.77
CA ASN A 343 -17.55 -18.58 4.30
C ASN A 343 -17.60 -18.32 2.79
N PHE A 344 -16.45 -18.11 2.14
CA PHE A 344 -16.38 -17.77 0.72
C PHE A 344 -15.59 -18.81 -0.08
N PRO A 345 -15.92 -18.99 -1.36
CA PRO A 345 -15.14 -19.83 -2.27
C PRO A 345 -13.67 -19.39 -2.32
N HIS A 346 -12.74 -20.34 -2.17
CA HIS A 346 -11.30 -20.04 -2.14
C HIS A 346 -10.81 -19.51 -3.49
N ASP A 347 -11.48 -19.85 -4.58
CA ASP A 347 -11.19 -19.34 -5.94
C ASP A 347 -11.57 -17.86 -6.13
N ARG A 348 -12.17 -17.23 -5.11
CA ARG A 348 -12.56 -15.82 -5.07
C ARG A 348 -11.75 -14.97 -4.09
N ILE A 349 -10.77 -15.56 -3.40
CA ILE A 349 -9.91 -14.87 -2.43
C ILE A 349 -8.50 -14.76 -3.03
N MET A 350 -7.91 -13.56 -3.00
CA MET A 350 -6.65 -13.26 -3.66
C MET A 350 -5.67 -12.57 -2.71
N TYR A 351 -4.38 -12.84 -2.92
CA TYR A 351 -3.31 -12.05 -2.34
C TYR A 351 -3.29 -10.63 -2.93
N GLY A 352 -3.11 -9.66 -2.05
CA GLY A 352 -2.72 -8.29 -2.38
C GLY A 352 -1.91 -7.72 -1.23
N SER A 353 -1.03 -6.75 -1.48
CA SER A 353 -0.20 -6.15 -0.42
C SER A 353 -0.53 -4.70 -0.10
N ASP A 354 -1.32 -4.00 -0.91
CA ASP A 354 -1.54 -2.55 -0.73
C ASP A 354 -0.21 -1.75 -0.72
N PHE A 355 0.86 -2.25 -1.37
CA PHE A 355 2.14 -1.54 -1.39
C PHE A 355 1.99 -0.12 -1.95
N PRO A 356 2.66 0.90 -1.37
CA PRO A 356 3.62 0.82 -0.26
C PRO A 356 3.04 0.94 1.16
N VAL A 357 1.71 0.88 1.36
CA VAL A 357 1.10 0.96 2.71
C VAL A 357 1.65 -0.14 3.62
N ASP A 358 1.74 -1.37 3.12
CA ASP A 358 2.23 -2.50 3.92
C ASP A 358 3.73 -2.47 4.24
N LEU A 359 4.48 -1.49 3.72
CA LEU A 359 5.87 -1.21 4.14
C LEU A 359 5.94 -0.53 5.52
N MET A 360 4.81 -0.09 6.06
CA MET A 360 4.75 0.42 7.42
C MET A 360 4.94 -0.71 8.43
N LYS A 361 5.54 -0.39 9.58
CA LYS A 361 5.62 -1.30 10.71
C LYS A 361 4.48 -1.05 11.69
N GLY A 362 3.78 -2.11 12.06
CA GLY A 362 2.58 -2.02 12.89
C GLY A 362 1.66 -3.21 12.71
N GLN A 363 0.43 -3.08 13.19
CA GLN A 363 -0.60 -4.12 13.10
C GLN A 363 -2.00 -3.50 13.15
N TYR A 364 -2.97 -4.10 12.47
CA TYR A 364 -4.39 -3.81 12.72
C TYR A 364 -4.91 -4.71 13.84
N ILE A 365 -5.45 -4.11 14.89
CA ILE A 365 -5.96 -4.82 16.07
C ILE A 365 -7.46 -4.57 16.22
N GLY A 366 -8.19 -5.59 16.66
CA GLY A 366 -9.63 -5.54 16.88
C GLY A 366 -10.01 -5.70 18.36
N TRP A 367 -11.07 -5.03 18.80
CA TRP A 367 -11.68 -5.21 20.12
C TRP A 367 -13.19 -4.94 20.07
N GLY A 368 -13.98 -5.83 20.67
CA GLY A 368 -15.44 -5.74 20.59
C GLY A 368 -15.92 -5.74 19.14
N LYS A 369 -16.46 -4.61 18.67
CA LYS A 369 -16.85 -4.39 17.26
C LYS A 369 -15.94 -3.41 16.51
N ALA A 370 -14.89 -2.90 17.14
CA ALA A 370 -14.01 -1.87 16.60
C ALA A 370 -12.63 -2.44 16.23
N TRP A 371 -11.87 -1.64 15.48
CA TRP A 371 -10.48 -1.91 15.15
C TRP A 371 -9.70 -0.60 15.02
N ALA A 372 -8.37 -0.67 15.09
CA ALA A 372 -7.48 0.43 14.76
C ALA A 372 -6.15 -0.07 14.19
N HIS A 373 -5.49 0.80 13.43
CA HIS A 373 -4.09 0.65 13.08
C HIS A 373 -3.22 1.03 14.28
N LEU A 374 -2.47 0.06 14.80
CA LEU A 374 -1.46 0.27 15.80
C LEU A 374 -0.11 0.48 15.13
N THR A 375 0.33 1.75 15.05
CA THR A 375 1.61 2.12 14.42
C THR A 375 2.80 1.74 15.31
N GLU A 376 4.00 1.66 14.72
CA GLU A 376 5.24 1.45 15.46
C GLU A 376 5.43 2.44 16.63
N ASP A 377 5.11 3.72 16.44
CA ASP A 377 5.25 4.73 17.49
C ASP A 377 4.26 4.51 18.64
N MET A 378 3.01 4.11 18.33
CA MET A 378 2.03 3.74 19.35
C MET A 378 2.50 2.51 20.15
N ILE A 379 3.09 1.51 19.49
CA ILE A 379 3.64 0.31 20.15
C ILE A 379 4.78 0.69 21.09
N LYS A 380 5.70 1.55 20.64
CA LYS A 380 6.80 2.05 21.49
C LYS A 380 6.28 2.77 22.73
N GLN A 381 5.23 3.57 22.60
CA GLN A 381 4.61 4.30 23.71
C GLN A 381 3.92 3.40 24.75
N MET A 382 3.54 2.17 24.39
CA MET A 382 2.92 1.23 25.34
C MET A 382 3.90 0.72 26.41
N GLY A 383 5.21 0.86 26.23
CA GLY A 383 6.21 0.48 27.24
C GLY A 383 6.17 -1.01 27.60
N ILE A 384 5.93 -1.88 26.61
CA ILE A 384 5.83 -3.33 26.79
C ILE A 384 7.19 -3.91 27.19
N THR A 385 7.25 -4.57 28.36
CA THR A 385 8.51 -5.11 28.94
C THR A 385 8.54 -6.64 29.11
N HIS A 386 7.42 -7.33 28.88
CA HIS A 386 7.29 -8.77 29.17
C HIS A 386 7.54 -9.68 27.95
N CYS A 387 7.83 -9.11 26.78
CA CYS A 387 8.13 -9.82 25.53
C CYS A 387 8.99 -8.91 24.62
N ASP A 388 9.32 -9.40 23.42
CA ASP A 388 9.90 -8.56 22.35
C ASP A 388 8.78 -7.69 21.74
N PRO A 389 8.80 -6.36 21.92
CA PRO A 389 7.72 -5.49 21.49
C PRO A 389 7.91 -4.93 20.09
N ARG A 390 8.98 -5.32 19.39
CA ARG A 390 9.32 -4.76 18.07
C ARG A 390 8.24 -5.16 17.05
N PRO A 391 7.63 -4.21 16.32
CA PRO A 391 6.76 -4.54 15.20
C PRO A 391 7.57 -4.97 13.97
N THR A 392 6.93 -5.74 13.10
CA THR A 392 7.38 -6.00 11.72
C THR A 392 6.47 -5.24 10.74
N PHE A 393 6.71 -5.42 9.44
CA PHE A 393 5.90 -4.87 8.37
C PHE A 393 4.45 -5.35 8.45
N ILE A 394 3.48 -4.48 8.17
CA ILE A 394 2.05 -4.86 8.09
C ILE A 394 1.89 -6.00 7.06
N GLY A 395 2.61 -5.95 5.94
CA GLY A 395 2.60 -7.03 4.96
C GLY A 395 3.08 -8.37 5.52
N TYR A 396 4.04 -8.37 6.45
CA TYR A 396 4.46 -9.59 7.13
C TYR A 396 3.40 -10.07 8.10
N GLU A 397 2.79 -9.19 8.90
CA GLU A 397 1.70 -9.59 9.81
C GLU A 397 0.47 -10.11 9.04
N MET A 398 0.15 -9.51 7.88
CA MET A 398 -0.88 -10.00 6.97
C MET A 398 -0.58 -11.43 6.52
N LEU A 399 0.63 -11.67 6.01
CA LEU A 399 1.04 -12.99 5.55
C LEU A 399 1.09 -14.03 6.67
N ARG A 400 1.49 -13.64 7.88
CA ARG A 400 1.47 -14.51 9.07
C ARG A 400 0.04 -14.85 9.48
N GLY A 401 -0.88 -13.89 9.46
CA GLY A 401 -2.30 -14.09 9.71
C GLY A 401 -2.93 -15.04 8.69
N ALA A 402 -2.68 -14.82 7.41
CA ALA A 402 -3.13 -15.67 6.31
C ALA A 402 -2.59 -17.10 6.48
N ARG A 403 -1.28 -17.25 6.68
CA ARG A 403 -0.61 -18.53 6.93
C ARG A 403 -1.24 -19.28 8.09
N ARG A 404 -1.45 -18.62 9.22
CA ARG A 404 -2.05 -19.24 10.41
C ARG A 404 -3.45 -19.76 10.12
N ALA A 405 -4.27 -18.97 9.43
CA ALA A 405 -5.62 -19.37 9.08
C ALA A 405 -5.65 -20.55 8.10
N MET A 406 -4.83 -20.51 7.05
CA MET A 406 -4.74 -21.59 6.06
C MET A 406 -4.26 -22.91 6.67
N LEU A 407 -3.29 -22.85 7.60
CA LEU A 407 -2.84 -24.03 8.35
C LEU A 407 -3.92 -24.57 9.28
N ASN A 408 -4.66 -23.70 9.97
CA ASN A 408 -5.76 -24.12 10.86
C ASN A 408 -6.96 -24.72 10.12
N LEU A 409 -7.07 -24.47 8.81
CA LEU A 409 -8.10 -25.03 7.94
C LEU A 409 -7.59 -26.18 7.07
N ASP A 410 -6.35 -26.63 7.30
CA ASP A 410 -5.70 -27.71 6.55
C ASP A 410 -5.76 -27.50 5.03
N LEU A 411 -5.61 -26.25 4.55
CA LEU A 411 -5.59 -25.97 3.12
C LEU A 411 -4.36 -26.59 2.47
N ASP A 412 -4.59 -27.26 1.34
CA ASP A 412 -3.50 -27.86 0.59
C ASP A 412 -2.65 -26.82 -0.16
N ARG A 413 -1.48 -27.25 -0.60
CA ARG A 413 -0.53 -26.40 -1.33
C ARG A 413 -1.14 -25.79 -2.59
N SER A 414 -1.99 -26.53 -3.32
CA SER A 414 -2.62 -26.03 -4.54
C SER A 414 -3.60 -24.90 -4.28
N THR A 415 -4.37 -24.98 -3.19
CA THR A 415 -5.30 -23.92 -2.77
C THR A 415 -4.54 -22.66 -2.36
N VAL A 416 -3.41 -22.82 -1.66
CA VAL A 416 -2.53 -21.70 -1.32
C VAL A 416 -1.97 -21.06 -2.60
N GLU A 417 -1.47 -21.85 -3.55
CA GLU A 417 -1.01 -21.34 -4.85
C GLU A 417 -2.12 -20.63 -5.64
N ASP A 418 -3.34 -21.15 -5.62
CA ASP A 418 -4.50 -20.51 -6.22
C ASP A 418 -4.75 -19.12 -5.63
N ILE A 419 -4.78 -19.01 -4.31
CA ILE A 419 -5.01 -17.73 -3.60
C ILE A 419 -3.90 -16.71 -3.89
N PHE A 420 -2.64 -17.15 -3.92
CA PHE A 420 -1.50 -16.26 -4.10
C PHE A 420 -1.19 -15.91 -5.56
N TYR A 421 -1.71 -16.66 -6.53
CA TYR A 421 -1.37 -16.43 -7.94
C TYR A 421 -2.54 -16.69 -8.90
N HIS A 422 -3.05 -17.92 -8.96
CA HIS A 422 -3.90 -18.32 -10.08
C HIS A 422 -5.29 -17.67 -10.08
N ASN A 423 -5.84 -17.32 -8.91
CA ASN A 423 -7.13 -16.64 -8.81
C ASN A 423 -7.11 -15.30 -9.54
N ALA A 424 -6.06 -14.49 -9.31
CA ALA A 424 -5.90 -13.19 -9.97
C ALA A 424 -5.70 -13.37 -11.48
N VAL A 425 -4.85 -14.31 -11.89
CA VAL A 425 -4.60 -14.64 -13.31
C VAL A 425 -5.91 -15.03 -14.02
N ARG A 426 -6.73 -15.89 -13.41
CA ARG A 426 -8.04 -16.30 -13.95
C ARG A 426 -9.02 -15.14 -14.04
N LEU A 427 -9.16 -14.35 -12.97
CA LEU A 427 -10.08 -13.20 -12.93
C LEU A 427 -9.76 -12.18 -14.03
N LEU A 428 -8.48 -11.88 -14.19
CA LEU A 428 -7.98 -10.86 -15.11
C LEU A 428 -7.82 -11.36 -16.56
N GLY A 429 -8.01 -12.67 -16.79
CA GLY A 429 -7.92 -13.29 -18.11
C GLY A 429 -6.51 -13.22 -18.70
N ILE A 430 -5.49 -13.38 -17.86
CA ILE A 430 -4.09 -13.35 -18.27
C ILE A 430 -3.72 -14.72 -18.82
N ASN A 431 -3.38 -14.78 -20.10
CA ASN A 431 -3.00 -16.03 -20.78
C ASN A 431 -1.51 -16.35 -20.54
N HIS A 432 -1.19 -17.63 -20.40
CA HIS A 432 0.16 -18.13 -20.08
C HIS A 432 1.14 -18.13 -21.24
#